data_AF-A0A7L0EQ44-F1
#
_entry.id   AF-A0A7L0EQ44-F1
#
_cell.length_a   1.000
_cell.length_b   1.000
_cell.length_c   1.000
_cell.angle_alpha   90.00
_cell.angle_beta   90.00
_cell.angle_gamma   90.00
#
_symmetry.space_group_name_H-M   'P 1'
#
loop_
_entity.id
_entity.type
_entity.pdbx_description
1 polymer ?
#
loop_
_entity_poly.entity_id
_entity_poly.type
_entity_poly.pdbx_seq_one_letter_code
_entity_poly.pdbx_strand_id
1 'polypeptide(L)'
;YSTLPSRRALKNSRLVSQKDDVHLCIMCLRAIMNYQYGFNLVMSHPHAVNEIALSLNNKNPRTKALVLELLAAVCLVRGGHEIILAAFDNFKEVCKEKHRFERLMDYFRNEDSSIDFMVACMQFINIVVHSVEDMNFRVHLQYEFTKLGLEEFLQKSRHTESEKLQVQIQAYLDNVFDVGGLLEDAETKNVALEKVEELEEHLSHLTEKLLDLENENMMRVAELEKQLLQREKELEVVKVGWGDCGEVGAGSQGSSPPPQPGAHLSPGDLRAHEPPSAHAAADDQGEGRSFPATLRLRAAPREPHNWAIPHWATVSPSCPFTGKCPPAPPLPGASPSIALTVGLSAIRIKKPIKTKFRLPVFNWTALKPNQISGTVFSELDDERVLEDLDLERFEELFKTKAQGPALDLVCAKNKASQKAASKVTLLEANRAKNLAITLRKAGRSTDEICRAIHTFDLATLPVDFVECLMRFLPTEAEVKALRQYERERKPLEELADEDRFMLQFSKVERLPQRMAIMAFLGNFAENLQMLTPVRSR
;
A
#
# COMPACT_ATOMS: atom_id res chain seq x y z
N TYR A 1 38.95 9.84 34.54
CA TYR A 1 40.27 9.17 34.37
C TYR A 1 40.58 9.13 32.88
N SER A 2 41.30 10.13 32.36
CA SER A 2 41.66 10.23 30.95
C SER A 2 43.14 9.90 30.79
N THR A 3 43.47 8.62 30.68
CA THR A 3 44.83 8.20 30.31
C THR A 3 44.99 8.35 28.81
N LEU A 4 45.72 9.38 28.37
CA LEU A 4 46.11 9.54 26.98
C LEU A 4 46.78 8.24 26.48
N PRO A 5 46.38 7.71 25.30
CA PRO A 5 46.95 6.46 24.80
C PRO A 5 48.46 6.60 24.61
N SER A 6 49.21 5.64 25.17
CA SER A 6 50.67 5.60 25.09
C SER A 6 51.14 5.70 23.64
N ARG A 7 52.20 6.47 23.37
CA ARG A 7 52.78 6.68 22.02
C ARG A 7 53.13 5.36 21.31
N ARG A 8 53.37 4.27 22.07
CA ARG A 8 53.54 2.91 21.53
C ARG A 8 52.21 2.28 21.08
N ALA A 9 51.13 2.46 21.83
CA ALA A 9 49.79 2.00 21.46
C ALA A 9 49.29 2.69 20.18
N LEU A 10 49.54 3.99 20.02
CA LEU A 10 49.21 4.72 18.78
C LEU A 10 49.96 4.17 17.56
N LYS A 11 51.24 3.81 17.71
CA LYS A 11 52.04 3.25 16.61
C LYS A 11 51.55 1.86 16.22
N ASN A 12 51.25 0.99 17.19
CA ASN A 12 50.71 -0.34 16.93
C ASN A 12 49.30 -0.26 16.30
N SER A 13 48.46 0.67 16.76
CA SER A 13 47.12 0.93 16.21
C SER A 13 47.19 1.36 14.74
N ARG A 14 48.14 2.23 14.36
CA ARG A 14 48.32 2.61 12.93
C ARG A 14 48.70 1.44 12.04
N LEU A 15 49.47 0.47 12.56
CA LEU A 15 49.87 -0.73 11.83
C LEU A 15 48.68 -1.70 11.63
N VAL A 16 47.83 -1.84 12.64
CA VAL A 16 46.60 -2.66 12.59
C VAL A 16 45.53 -1.99 11.71
N SER A 17 45.40 -0.66 11.75
CA SER A 17 44.45 0.11 10.92
C SER A 17 44.74 0.04 9.41
N GLN A 18 45.92 -0.43 9.00
CA GLN A 18 46.26 -0.67 7.59
C GLN A 18 45.79 -2.04 7.10
N LYS A 19 45.38 -2.93 8.01
CA LYS A 19 44.84 -4.26 7.71
C LYS A 19 43.31 -4.22 7.69
N ASP A 20 42.69 -5.20 7.05
CA ASP A 20 41.23 -5.39 7.03
C ASP A 20 40.62 -5.72 8.41
N ASP A 21 41.42 -5.72 9.48
CA ASP A 21 41.05 -6.06 10.86
C ASP A 21 39.84 -5.23 11.35
N VAL A 22 39.78 -3.93 11.03
CA VAL A 22 38.63 -3.09 11.40
C VAL A 22 37.36 -3.53 10.66
N HIS A 23 37.45 -3.83 9.37
CA HIS A 23 36.32 -4.31 8.59
C HIS A 23 35.79 -5.64 9.13
N LEU A 24 36.69 -6.56 9.46
CA LEU A 24 36.36 -7.86 10.05
C LEU A 24 35.67 -7.71 11.41
N CYS A 25 36.13 -6.80 12.28
CA CYS A 25 35.46 -6.51 13.55
C CYS A 25 34.00 -6.05 13.34
N ILE A 26 33.75 -5.17 12.37
CA ILE A 26 32.38 -4.75 12.04
C ILE A 26 31.55 -5.92 11.50
N MET A 27 32.13 -6.81 10.69
CA MET A 27 31.46 -8.03 10.24
C MET A 27 31.11 -8.97 11.41
N CYS A 28 31.97 -9.09 12.42
CA CYS A 28 31.67 -9.86 13.63
C CYS A 28 30.51 -9.24 14.41
N LEU A 29 30.50 -7.92 14.58
CA LEU A 29 29.38 -7.21 15.22
C LEU A 29 28.07 -7.39 14.45
N ARG A 30 28.11 -7.36 13.12
CA ARG A 30 26.94 -7.70 12.28
C ARG A 30 26.40 -9.10 12.59
N ALA A 31 27.29 -10.09 12.70
CA ALA A 31 26.88 -11.45 13.01
C ALA A 31 26.23 -11.57 14.41
N ILE A 32 26.77 -10.85 15.41
CA ILE A 32 26.20 -10.78 16.77
C ILE A 32 24.83 -10.10 16.74
N MET A 33 24.69 -8.99 16.03
CA MET A 33 23.45 -8.24 15.89
C MET A 33 22.35 -8.98 15.11
N ASN A 34 22.73 -9.98 14.30
CA ASN A 34 21.76 -10.86 13.64
C ASN A 34 21.11 -11.86 14.61
N TYR A 35 21.64 -11.99 15.84
CA TYR A 35 21.02 -12.77 16.91
C TYR A 35 20.32 -11.84 17.89
N GLN A 36 19.00 -12.04 18.11
CA GLN A 36 18.17 -11.12 18.90
C GLN A 36 18.75 -10.76 20.28
N TYR A 37 19.28 -11.75 21.02
CA TYR A 37 19.91 -11.47 22.31
C TYR A 37 21.23 -10.71 22.17
N GLY A 38 22.04 -11.03 21.16
CA GLY A 38 23.26 -10.30 20.83
C GLY A 38 23.00 -8.85 20.43
N PHE A 39 21.94 -8.61 19.66
CA PHE A 39 21.48 -7.27 19.30
C PHE A 39 21.15 -6.42 20.54
N ASN A 40 20.35 -6.96 21.46
CA ASN A 40 19.99 -6.26 22.70
C ASN A 40 21.23 -5.99 23.57
N LEU A 41 22.18 -6.93 23.64
CA LEU A 41 23.44 -6.72 24.35
C LEU A 41 24.25 -5.56 23.73
N VAL A 42 24.35 -5.49 22.41
CA VAL A 42 25.03 -4.39 21.70
C VAL A 42 24.38 -3.04 22.00
N MET A 43 23.05 -2.96 21.99
CA MET A 43 22.33 -1.72 22.33
C MET A 43 22.54 -1.28 23.78
N SER A 44 22.55 -2.24 24.72
CA SER A 44 22.75 -1.95 26.14
C SER A 44 24.21 -1.64 26.50
N HIS A 45 25.17 -1.99 25.63
CA HIS A 45 26.58 -1.82 25.91
C HIS A 45 27.03 -0.36 25.68
N PRO A 46 27.61 0.31 26.69
CA PRO A 46 27.79 1.77 26.70
C PRO A 46 28.71 2.32 25.62
N HIS A 47 29.60 1.49 25.06
CA HIS A 47 30.58 1.91 24.06
C HIS A 47 30.38 1.26 22.68
N ALA A 48 29.50 0.26 22.55
CA ALA A 48 29.48 -0.56 21.34
C ALA A 48 29.03 0.25 20.12
N VAL A 49 27.91 0.96 20.23
CA VAL A 49 27.37 1.78 19.14
C VAL A 49 28.27 2.99 18.86
N ASN A 50 28.87 3.60 19.88
CA ASN A 50 29.81 4.72 19.72
C ASN A 50 31.05 4.32 18.90
N GLU A 51 31.65 3.16 19.18
CA GLU A 51 32.80 2.64 18.43
C GLU A 51 32.42 2.21 16.99
N ILE A 52 31.19 1.69 16.80
CA ILE A 52 30.65 1.44 15.45
C ILE A 52 30.56 2.77 14.68
N ALA A 53 30.02 3.84 15.29
CA ALA A 53 29.96 5.16 14.65
C ALA A 53 31.36 5.71 14.34
N LEU A 54 32.32 5.61 15.25
CA LEU A 54 33.71 6.06 15.01
C LEU A 54 34.38 5.32 13.84
N SER A 55 33.98 4.07 13.59
CA SER A 55 34.48 3.27 12.47
C SER A 55 34.08 3.81 11.10
N LEU A 56 33.15 4.76 11.03
CA LEU A 56 32.82 5.52 9.81
C LEU A 56 34.03 6.30 9.25
N ASN A 57 35.02 6.64 10.09
CA ASN A 57 36.26 7.29 9.65
C ASN A 57 37.19 6.36 8.85
N ASN A 58 36.85 5.07 8.69
CA ASN A 58 37.64 4.15 7.88
C ASN A 58 37.66 4.58 6.41
N LYS A 59 38.82 4.51 5.76
CA LYS A 59 38.98 4.95 4.37
C LYS A 59 38.18 4.09 3.38
N ASN A 60 37.99 2.81 3.67
CA ASN A 60 37.33 1.87 2.76
C ASN A 60 35.81 2.15 2.67
N PRO A 61 35.26 2.50 1.49
CA PRO A 61 33.83 2.77 1.31
C PRO A 61 32.93 1.59 1.71
N ARG A 62 33.41 0.35 1.50
CA ARG A 62 32.69 -0.87 1.90
C ARG A 62 32.52 -0.96 3.42
N THR A 63 33.51 -0.52 4.19
CA THR A 63 33.41 -0.48 5.65
C THR A 63 32.43 0.60 6.10
N LYS A 64 32.48 1.78 5.47
CA LYS A 64 31.53 2.86 5.77
C LYS A 64 30.09 2.44 5.48
N ALA A 65 29.84 1.80 4.34
CA ALA A 65 28.52 1.29 3.96
C ALA A 65 28.00 0.30 5.02
N LEU A 66 28.83 -0.66 5.43
CA LEU A 66 28.48 -1.63 6.45
C LEU A 66 28.18 -0.99 7.81
N VAL A 67 28.99 -0.01 8.23
CA VAL A 67 28.74 0.75 9.47
C VAL A 67 27.38 1.44 9.41
N LEU A 68 27.05 2.10 8.30
CA LEU A 68 25.77 2.79 8.12
C LEU A 68 24.58 1.82 8.10
N GLU A 69 24.72 0.65 7.48
CA GLU A 69 23.70 -0.42 7.55
C GLU A 69 23.41 -0.84 9.01
N LEU A 70 24.47 -1.02 9.81
CA LEU A 70 24.33 -1.41 11.22
C LEU A 70 23.69 -0.30 12.06
N LEU A 71 24.13 0.94 11.88
CA LEU A 71 23.56 2.09 12.59
C LEU A 71 22.10 2.35 12.19
N ALA A 72 21.75 2.18 10.92
CA ALA A 72 20.37 2.26 10.44
C ALA A 72 19.47 1.20 11.09
N ALA A 73 19.95 -0.04 11.22
CA ALA A 73 19.23 -1.11 11.89
C ALA A 73 18.97 -0.82 13.39
N VAL A 74 19.95 -0.24 14.08
CA VAL A 74 19.78 0.21 15.48
C VAL A 74 18.84 1.41 15.56
N CYS A 75 18.91 2.35 14.62
CA CYS A 75 18.06 3.54 14.61
C CYS A 75 16.56 3.22 14.54
N LEU A 76 16.18 2.15 13.82
CA LEU A 76 14.79 1.77 13.58
C LEU A 76 14.09 1.07 14.75
N VAL A 77 14.82 0.56 15.74
CA VAL A 77 14.20 -0.13 16.88
C VAL A 77 13.80 0.87 17.97
N ARG A 78 12.83 0.49 18.82
CA ARG A 78 12.37 1.34 19.93
C ARG A 78 13.54 1.72 20.86
N GLY A 79 13.66 3.02 21.15
CA GLY A 79 14.76 3.58 21.95
C GLY A 79 16.12 3.63 21.23
N GLY A 80 16.24 3.06 20.03
CA GLY A 80 17.50 3.05 19.29
C GLY A 80 17.87 4.39 18.66
N HIS A 81 16.88 5.22 18.32
CA HIS A 81 17.11 6.55 17.75
C HIS A 81 17.94 7.45 18.68
N GLU A 82 17.60 7.49 19.97
CA GLU A 82 18.35 8.25 21.00
C GLU A 82 19.81 7.77 21.13
N ILE A 83 20.02 6.45 21.06
CA ILE A 83 21.37 5.85 21.12
C ILE A 83 22.20 6.30 19.91
N ILE A 84 21.61 6.33 18.72
CA ILE A 84 22.28 6.80 17.50
C ILE A 84 22.65 8.27 17.60
N LEU A 85 21.73 9.13 18.05
CA LEU A 85 22.03 10.55 18.22
C LEU A 85 23.15 10.77 19.26
N ALA A 86 23.09 10.09 20.41
CA ALA A 86 24.14 10.15 21.42
C ALA A 86 25.50 9.64 20.89
N ALA A 87 25.50 8.63 20.03
CA ALA A 87 26.71 8.14 19.37
C ALA A 87 27.30 9.18 18.40
N PHE A 88 26.47 9.92 17.66
CA PHE A 88 26.94 11.00 16.79
C PHE A 88 27.32 12.28 17.54
N ASP A 89 26.74 12.53 18.71
CA ASP A 89 27.22 13.57 19.62
C ASP A 89 28.61 13.21 20.18
N ASN A 90 28.81 11.94 20.56
CA ASN A 90 30.15 11.45 20.91
C ASN A 90 31.12 11.55 19.73
N PHE A 91 30.68 11.17 18.54
CA PHE A 91 31.48 11.27 17.31
C PHE A 91 31.93 12.71 17.06
N LYS A 92 31.03 13.69 17.19
CA LYS A 92 31.33 15.12 17.08
C LYS A 92 32.43 15.54 18.04
N GLU A 93 32.32 15.20 19.32
CA GLU A 93 33.31 15.56 20.36
C GLU A 93 34.68 14.91 20.10
N VAL A 94 34.70 13.61 19.76
CA VAL A 94 35.95 12.85 19.53
C VAL A 94 36.63 13.27 18.23
N CYS A 95 35.86 13.50 17.17
CA CYS A 95 36.35 13.91 15.86
C CYS A 95 36.58 15.43 15.73
N LYS A 96 36.11 16.21 16.71
CA LYS A 96 36.16 17.67 16.77
C LYS A 96 35.41 18.34 15.61
N GLU A 97 34.20 17.87 15.35
CA GLU A 97 33.30 18.48 14.36
C GLU A 97 32.61 19.72 14.96
N LYS A 98 32.26 20.69 14.11
CA LYS A 98 31.48 21.86 14.57
C LYS A 98 30.02 21.48 14.74
N HIS A 99 29.50 20.69 13.81
CA HIS A 99 28.14 20.20 13.80
C HIS A 99 28.13 18.67 13.79
N ARG A 100 27.12 18.05 14.42
CA ARG A 100 26.93 16.61 14.29
C ARG A 100 26.66 16.26 12.83
N PHE A 101 27.11 15.08 12.39
CA PHE A 101 27.01 14.58 11.01
C PHE A 101 27.85 15.34 9.95
N GLU A 102 28.72 16.27 10.34
CA GLU A 102 29.52 17.07 9.40
C GLU A 102 30.42 16.19 8.51
N ARG A 103 31.22 15.27 9.09
CA ARG A 103 32.04 14.34 8.29
C ARG A 103 31.23 13.33 7.53
N LEU A 104 30.07 12.91 8.05
CA LEU A 104 29.18 12.01 7.30
C LEU A 104 28.79 12.68 5.98
N MET A 105 28.40 13.96 6.03
CA MET A 105 28.09 14.74 4.85
C MET A 105 29.30 14.98 3.95
N ASP A 106 30.49 15.19 4.50
CA ASP A 106 31.72 15.29 3.70
C ASP A 106 32.06 13.98 2.98
N TYR A 107 31.89 12.83 3.63
CA TYR A 107 32.07 11.54 2.96
C TYR A 107 31.02 11.31 1.88
N PHE A 108 29.76 11.70 2.14
CA PHE A 108 28.70 11.51 1.17
C PHE A 108 28.87 12.38 -0.08
N ARG A 109 29.29 13.65 0.09
CA ARG A 109 29.45 14.59 -1.02
C ARG A 109 30.67 14.33 -1.89
N ASN A 110 31.74 13.77 -1.32
CA ASN A 110 33.02 13.60 -2.01
C ASN A 110 33.24 12.18 -2.56
N GLU A 111 32.30 11.25 -2.36
CA GLU A 111 32.43 9.86 -2.77
C GLU A 111 31.59 9.55 -4.01
N ASP A 112 32.21 9.64 -5.19
CA ASP A 112 31.54 9.28 -6.46
C ASP A 112 31.80 7.82 -6.87
N SER A 113 32.78 7.15 -6.24
CA SER A 113 33.26 5.84 -6.68
C SER A 113 32.40 4.65 -6.21
N SER A 114 31.68 4.79 -5.10
CA SER A 114 30.97 3.67 -4.45
C SER A 114 29.48 3.95 -4.32
N ILE A 115 28.70 3.46 -5.28
CA ILE A 115 27.23 3.53 -5.27
C ILE A 115 26.65 2.89 -3.99
N ASP A 116 27.16 1.73 -3.57
CA ASP A 116 26.63 1.01 -2.40
C ASP A 116 26.80 1.84 -1.11
N PHE A 117 27.91 2.55 -0.95
CA PHE A 117 28.08 3.49 0.17
C PHE A 117 27.08 4.65 0.08
N MET A 118 26.92 5.26 -1.09
CA MET A 118 25.97 6.37 -1.26
C MET A 118 24.54 5.94 -0.94
N VAL A 119 24.13 4.75 -1.38
CA VAL A 119 22.81 4.16 -1.06
C VAL A 119 22.66 3.96 0.44
N ALA A 120 23.64 3.34 1.11
CA ALA A 120 23.60 3.12 2.56
C ALA A 120 23.60 4.44 3.36
N CYS A 121 24.35 5.44 2.89
CA CYS A 121 24.41 6.77 3.50
C CYS A 121 23.08 7.50 3.36
N MET A 122 22.51 7.54 2.16
CA MET A 122 21.20 8.15 1.93
C MET A 122 20.11 7.45 2.73
N GLN A 123 20.11 6.11 2.75
CA GLN A 123 19.17 5.33 3.54
C GLN A 123 19.28 5.64 5.04
N PHE A 124 20.49 5.74 5.58
CA PHE A 124 20.70 6.12 6.98
C PHE A 124 20.16 7.52 7.28
N ILE A 125 20.42 8.50 6.41
CA ILE A 125 19.88 9.87 6.53
C ILE A 125 18.35 9.84 6.53
N ASN A 126 17.73 9.10 5.61
CA ASN A 126 16.27 8.95 5.55
C ASN A 126 15.70 8.43 6.87
N ILE A 127 16.34 7.40 7.43
CA ILE A 127 15.91 6.78 8.67
C ILE A 127 16.08 7.75 9.83
N VAL A 128 17.27 8.34 10.03
CA VAL A 128 17.53 9.19 11.19
C VAL A 128 16.64 10.43 11.20
N VAL A 129 16.31 10.99 10.03
CA VAL A 129 15.45 12.19 9.93
C VAL A 129 13.97 11.82 10.01
N HIS A 130 13.49 10.81 9.27
CA HIS A 130 12.06 10.60 9.07
C HIS A 130 11.43 9.51 9.95
N SER A 131 12.21 8.74 10.71
CA SER A 131 11.67 7.71 11.62
C SER A 131 11.20 8.24 12.97
N VAL A 132 11.43 9.52 13.29
CA VAL A 132 11.05 10.12 14.57
C VAL A 132 9.54 10.37 14.67
N GLU A 133 8.99 10.20 15.86
CA GLU A 133 7.55 10.36 16.13
C GLU A 133 7.14 11.83 16.27
N ASP A 134 7.99 12.68 16.85
CA ASP A 134 7.74 14.13 16.97
C ASP A 134 8.06 14.86 15.66
N MET A 135 7.03 15.45 15.06
CA MET A 135 7.14 16.20 13.80
C MET A 135 7.99 17.47 13.93
N ASN A 136 8.00 18.14 15.10
CA ASN A 136 8.87 19.29 15.31
C ASN A 136 10.33 18.86 15.35
N PHE A 137 10.60 17.73 16.02
CA PHE A 137 11.94 17.16 16.05
C PHE A 137 12.40 16.66 14.68
N ARG A 138 11.48 16.10 13.87
CA ARG A 138 11.73 15.75 12.46
C ARG A 138 12.17 16.96 11.64
N VAL A 139 11.43 18.08 11.72
CA VAL A 139 11.77 19.33 11.02
C VAL A 139 13.12 19.87 11.50
N HIS A 140 13.41 19.78 12.80
CA HIS A 140 14.71 20.19 13.34
C HIS A 140 15.87 19.35 12.77
N LEU A 141 15.75 18.02 12.76
CA LEU A 141 16.75 17.12 12.18
C LEU A 141 16.92 17.34 10.67
N GLN A 142 15.81 17.53 9.95
CA GLN A 142 15.83 17.86 8.53
C GLN A 142 16.64 19.14 8.29
N TYR A 143 16.36 20.19 9.08
CA TYR A 143 17.03 21.48 8.94
C TYR A 143 18.53 21.42 9.27
N GLU A 144 18.96 20.54 10.18
CA GLU A 144 20.39 20.33 10.42
C GLU A 144 21.10 19.79 9.18
N PHE A 145 20.53 18.78 8.51
CA PHE A 145 21.09 18.29 7.25
C PHE A 145 21.01 19.33 6.13
N THR A 146 19.97 20.16 6.09
CA THR A 146 19.90 21.31 5.19
C THR A 146 21.07 22.27 5.42
N LYS A 147 21.40 22.61 6.67
CA LYS A 147 22.57 23.45 7.00
C LYS A 147 23.90 22.84 6.59
N LEU A 148 23.99 21.52 6.59
CA LEU A 148 25.18 20.80 6.11
C LEU A 148 25.24 20.73 4.58
N GLY A 149 24.25 21.29 3.85
CA GLY A 149 24.22 21.34 2.40
C GLY A 149 23.71 20.05 1.74
N LEU A 150 22.89 19.26 2.44
CA LEU A 150 22.29 18.05 1.86
C LEU A 150 21.42 18.39 0.65
N GLU A 151 20.57 19.40 0.75
CA GLU A 151 19.61 19.76 -0.30
C GLU A 151 20.29 20.15 -1.62
N GLU A 152 21.33 20.99 -1.55
CA GLU A 152 22.15 21.36 -2.72
C GLU A 152 22.82 20.15 -3.37
N PHE A 153 23.26 19.18 -2.56
CA PHE A 153 23.82 17.93 -3.06
C PHE A 153 22.76 17.06 -3.72
N LEU A 154 21.59 16.89 -3.10
CA LEU A 154 20.50 16.09 -3.67
C LEU A 154 19.98 16.68 -4.99
N GLN A 155 19.94 18.01 -5.10
CA GLN A 155 19.54 18.67 -6.35
C GLN A 155 20.51 18.37 -7.50
N LYS A 156 21.82 18.32 -7.23
CA LYS A 156 22.85 17.93 -8.20
C LYS A 156 22.77 16.44 -8.53
N SER A 157 22.56 15.60 -7.51
CA SER A 157 22.53 14.14 -7.61
C SER A 157 21.19 13.56 -8.05
N ARG A 158 20.17 14.39 -8.31
CA ARG A 158 18.82 13.98 -8.74
C ARG A 158 18.82 13.20 -10.05
N HIS A 159 19.79 13.49 -10.93
CA HIS A 159 19.94 12.86 -12.24
C HIS A 159 21.00 11.76 -12.25
N THR A 160 21.24 11.12 -11.10
CA THR A 160 22.13 9.95 -11.04
C THR A 160 21.63 8.83 -11.95
N GLU A 161 22.54 8.14 -12.63
CA GLU A 161 22.22 6.97 -13.46
C GLU A 161 21.87 5.73 -12.62
N SER A 162 22.16 5.77 -11.31
CA SER A 162 21.89 4.65 -10.41
C SER A 162 20.45 4.65 -9.91
N GLU A 163 19.63 3.70 -10.40
CA GLU A 163 18.25 3.50 -9.93
C GLU A 163 18.17 3.31 -8.40
N LYS A 164 19.11 2.54 -7.82
CA LYS A 164 19.12 2.27 -6.37
C LYS A 164 19.29 3.54 -5.56
N LEU A 165 20.21 4.41 -5.96
CA LEU A 165 20.45 5.68 -5.28
C LEU A 165 19.30 6.64 -5.54
N GLN A 166 18.80 6.70 -6.77
CA GLN A 166 17.65 7.54 -7.14
C GLN A 166 16.42 7.23 -6.28
N VAL A 167 16.12 5.96 -6.02
CA VAL A 167 15.02 5.55 -5.13
C VAL A 167 15.22 6.09 -3.71
N GLN A 168 16.44 6.04 -3.17
CA GLN A 168 16.70 6.58 -1.82
C GLN A 168 16.62 8.11 -1.77
N ILE A 169 17.11 8.80 -2.80
CA ILE A 169 17.00 10.25 -2.93
C ILE A 169 15.54 10.66 -3.03
N GLN A 170 14.76 10.00 -3.89
CA GLN A 170 13.34 10.31 -4.06
C GLN A 170 12.55 10.04 -2.78
N ALA A 171 12.84 8.93 -2.08
CA ALA A 171 12.22 8.63 -0.80
C ALA A 171 12.48 9.70 0.28
N TYR A 172 13.64 10.38 0.24
CA TYR A 172 13.88 11.53 1.11
C TYR A 172 13.03 12.72 0.68
N LEU A 173 13.09 13.10 -0.60
CA LEU A 173 12.41 14.28 -1.14
C LEU A 173 10.89 14.20 -0.95
N ASP A 174 10.30 13.02 -1.12
CA ASP A 174 8.85 12.79 -0.88
C ASP A 174 8.46 12.96 0.60
N ASN A 175 9.43 12.88 1.51
CA ASN A 175 9.23 12.96 2.96
C ASN A 175 9.74 14.26 3.58
N VAL A 176 10.26 15.20 2.77
CA VAL A 176 10.69 16.52 3.24
C VAL A 176 9.46 17.32 3.70
N PHE A 177 9.55 17.91 4.89
CA PHE A 177 8.56 18.84 5.40
C PHE A 177 8.83 20.25 4.90
N ASP A 178 7.89 20.81 4.12
CA ASP A 178 7.84 22.23 3.79
C ASP A 178 6.83 22.94 4.70
N VAL A 179 7.34 23.51 5.79
CA VAL A 179 6.51 24.23 6.77
C VAL A 179 5.89 25.49 6.15
N GLY A 180 6.59 26.14 5.20
CA GLY A 180 6.07 27.32 4.50
C GLY A 180 4.86 26.97 3.64
N GLY A 181 5.02 25.98 2.76
CA GLY A 181 3.92 25.49 1.91
C GLY A 181 2.71 24.99 2.73
N LEU A 182 2.94 24.30 3.85
CA LEU A 182 1.84 23.84 4.72
C LEU A 182 1.07 25.00 5.37
N LEU A 183 1.73 26.12 5.66
CA LEU A 183 1.07 27.32 6.20
C LEU A 183 0.24 28.03 5.12
N GLU A 184 0.78 28.16 3.91
CA GLU A 184 0.06 28.74 2.76
C GLU A 184 -1.18 27.90 2.39
N ASP A 185 -1.05 26.57 2.41
CA ASP A 185 -2.17 25.65 2.18
C ASP A 185 -3.24 25.78 3.27
N ALA A 186 -2.84 25.96 4.54
CA ALA A 186 -3.76 26.15 5.65
C ALA A 186 -4.52 27.48 5.55
N GLU A 187 -3.85 28.56 5.16
CA GLU A 187 -4.49 29.85 4.90
C GLU A 187 -5.47 29.75 3.73
N THR A 188 -5.05 29.13 2.63
CA THR A 188 -5.91 28.88 1.45
C THR A 188 -7.14 28.06 1.81
N LYS A 189 -6.98 27.05 2.68
CA LYS A 189 -8.10 26.24 3.18
C LYS A 189 -9.08 27.08 4.00
N ASN A 190 -8.60 28.00 4.84
CA ASN A 190 -9.49 28.88 5.62
C ASN A 190 -10.33 29.77 4.71
N VAL A 191 -9.72 30.38 3.69
CA VAL A 191 -10.44 31.19 2.69
C VAL A 191 -11.48 30.34 1.94
N ALA A 192 -11.15 29.09 1.60
CA ALA A 192 -12.10 28.19 0.95
C ALA A 192 -13.28 27.82 1.87
N LEU A 193 -13.05 27.67 3.18
CA LEU A 193 -14.10 27.42 4.16
C LEU A 193 -15.05 28.61 4.31
N GLU A 194 -14.52 29.84 4.36
CA GLU A 194 -15.33 31.07 4.33
C GLU A 194 -16.22 31.10 3.09
N LYS A 195 -15.69 30.70 1.92
CA LYS A 195 -16.49 30.64 0.70
C LYS A 195 -17.59 29.57 0.72
N VAL A 196 -17.33 28.45 1.40
CA VAL A 196 -18.34 27.41 1.60
C VAL A 196 -19.46 27.93 2.49
N GLU A 197 -19.14 28.62 3.59
CA GLU A 197 -20.13 29.24 4.47
C GLU A 197 -21.00 30.27 3.73
N GLU A 198 -20.40 31.16 2.94
CA GLU A 198 -21.16 32.10 2.09
C GLU A 198 -22.13 31.38 1.14
N LEU A 199 -21.69 30.29 0.51
CA LEU A 199 -22.52 29.53 -0.42
C LEU A 199 -23.67 28.80 0.31
N GLU A 200 -23.43 28.31 1.52
CA GLU A 200 -24.46 27.71 2.36
C GLU A 200 -25.52 28.74 2.77
N GLU A 201 -25.13 29.96 3.12
CA GLU A 201 -26.05 31.07 3.39
C GLU A 201 -26.87 31.44 2.15
N HIS A 202 -26.23 31.57 0.99
CA HIS A 202 -26.93 31.84 -0.27
C HIS A 202 -27.94 30.75 -0.63
N LEU A 203 -27.58 29.48 -0.45
CA LEU A 203 -28.50 28.36 -0.68
C LEU A 203 -29.68 28.38 0.30
N SER A 204 -29.44 28.68 1.57
CA SER A 204 -30.51 28.84 2.57
C SER A 204 -31.49 29.94 2.15
N HIS A 205 -30.96 31.11 1.76
CA HIS A 205 -31.79 32.23 1.33
C HIS A 205 -32.60 31.94 0.07
N LEU A 206 -32.00 31.27 -0.92
CA LEU A 206 -32.71 30.86 -2.14
C LEU A 206 -33.80 29.81 -1.83
N THR A 207 -33.55 28.90 -0.89
CA THR A 207 -34.51 27.88 -0.47
C THR A 207 -35.72 28.50 0.21
N GLU A 208 -35.49 29.46 1.12
CA GLU A 208 -36.57 30.23 1.76
C GLU A 208 -37.41 31.00 0.73
N LYS A 209 -36.75 31.69 -0.21
CA LYS A 209 -37.43 32.42 -1.28
C LYS A 209 -38.23 31.52 -2.22
N LEU A 210 -37.73 30.32 -2.51
CA LEU A 210 -38.48 29.33 -3.29
C LEU A 210 -39.73 28.87 -2.54
N LEU A 211 -39.61 28.60 -1.24
CA LEU A 211 -40.75 28.23 -0.40
C LEU A 211 -41.82 29.33 -0.35
N ASP A 212 -41.41 30.59 -0.21
CA ASP A 212 -42.32 31.74 -0.25
C ASP A 212 -43.06 31.85 -1.60
N LEU A 213 -42.33 31.70 -2.71
CA LEU A 213 -42.93 31.72 -4.05
C LEU A 213 -43.87 30.53 -4.29
N GLU A 214 -43.54 29.34 -3.79
CA GLU A 214 -44.42 28.17 -3.83
C GLU A 214 -45.72 28.44 -3.05
N ASN A 215 -45.62 29.04 -1.85
CA ASN A 215 -46.77 29.40 -1.04
C ASN A 215 -47.64 30.48 -1.71
N GLU A 216 -47.03 31.52 -2.28
CA GLU A 216 -47.77 32.53 -3.04
C GLU A 216 -48.50 31.94 -4.25
N ASN A 217 -47.82 31.08 -5.01
CA ASN A 217 -48.41 30.43 -6.18
C ASN A 217 -49.55 29.50 -5.77
N MET A 218 -49.40 28.76 -4.66
CA MET A 218 -50.47 27.93 -4.10
C MET A 218 -51.71 28.77 -3.74
N MET A 219 -51.51 29.94 -3.11
CA MET A 219 -52.62 30.86 -2.80
C MET A 219 -53.29 31.41 -4.06
N ARG A 220 -52.52 31.78 -5.09
CA ARG A 220 -53.07 32.26 -6.37
C ARG A 220 -53.88 31.17 -7.08
N VAL A 221 -53.40 29.92 -7.07
CA VAL A 221 -54.14 28.78 -7.64
C VAL A 221 -55.46 28.59 -6.90
N ALA A 222 -55.46 28.58 -5.56
CA ALA A 222 -56.67 28.42 -4.77
C ALA A 222 -57.71 29.55 -5.02
N GLU A 223 -57.26 30.80 -5.17
CA GLU A 223 -58.15 31.93 -5.49
C GLU A 223 -58.72 31.82 -6.92
N LEU A 224 -57.89 31.41 -7.90
CA LEU A 224 -58.37 31.17 -9.26
C LEU A 224 -59.38 30.02 -9.33
N GLU A 225 -59.16 28.93 -8.60
CA GLU A 225 -60.10 27.81 -8.48
C GLU A 225 -61.44 28.27 -7.89
N LYS A 226 -61.41 29.11 -6.85
CA LYS A 226 -62.62 29.70 -6.25
C LYS A 226 -63.36 30.59 -7.25
N GLN A 227 -62.66 31.41 -8.03
CA GLN A 227 -63.27 32.25 -9.06
C GLN A 227 -63.88 31.41 -10.18
N LEU A 228 -63.23 30.33 -10.59
CA LEU A 228 -63.75 29.36 -11.54
C LEU A 228 -65.07 28.76 -11.04
N LEU A 229 -65.09 28.29 -9.80
CA LEU A 229 -66.28 27.70 -9.18
C LEU A 229 -67.46 28.69 -9.13
N GLN A 230 -67.16 29.95 -8.81
CA GLN A 230 -68.17 31.03 -8.79
C GLN A 230 -68.71 31.31 -10.20
N ARG A 231 -67.85 31.33 -11.22
CA ARG A 231 -68.26 31.55 -12.62
C ARG A 231 -69.05 30.39 -13.19
N GLU A 232 -68.70 29.15 -12.83
CA GLU A 232 -69.50 27.96 -13.18
C GLU A 232 -70.91 28.06 -12.61
N LYS A 233 -71.03 28.47 -11.34
CA LYS A 233 -72.34 28.69 -10.70
C LYS A 233 -73.15 29.79 -11.38
N GLU A 234 -72.52 30.90 -11.77
CA GLU A 234 -73.17 31.97 -12.53
C GLU A 234 -73.62 31.51 -13.93
N LEU A 235 -72.78 30.73 -14.64
CA LEU A 235 -73.12 30.10 -15.91
C LEU A 235 -74.33 29.17 -15.78
N GLU A 236 -74.39 28.39 -14.71
CA GLU A 236 -75.49 27.47 -14.45
C GLU A 236 -76.82 28.22 -14.22
N VAL A 237 -76.78 29.35 -13.51
CA VAL A 237 -77.95 30.24 -13.34
C VAL A 237 -78.41 30.84 -14.68
N VAL A 238 -77.49 31.31 -15.52
CA VAL A 238 -77.82 31.87 -16.85
C VAL A 238 -78.38 30.79 -17.79
N LYS A 239 -77.84 29.57 -17.73
CA LYS A 239 -78.31 28.42 -18.51
C LYS A 239 -79.73 27.99 -18.13
N VAL A 240 -80.09 28.10 -16.85
CA VAL A 240 -81.47 27.87 -16.38
C VAL A 240 -82.41 29.01 -16.77
N GLY A 241 -81.91 30.26 -16.84
CA GLY A 241 -82.69 31.42 -17.28
C GLY A 241 -82.99 31.49 -18.80
N TRP A 242 -82.20 30.79 -19.64
CA TRP A 242 -82.43 30.69 -21.09
C TRP A 242 -83.21 29.42 -21.49
N GLY A 243 -83.52 28.54 -20.53
CA GLY A 243 -84.23 27.28 -20.79
C GLY A 243 -85.75 27.39 -20.95
N ASP A 244 -86.35 28.58 -20.82
CA ASP A 244 -87.81 28.78 -20.82
C ASP A 244 -88.34 29.51 -22.08
N CYS A 245 -87.58 29.52 -23.18
CA CYS A 245 -88.11 29.97 -24.47
C CYS A 245 -87.54 29.17 -25.66
N GLY A 246 -88.26 28.11 -26.05
CA GLY A 246 -88.26 27.57 -27.42
C GLY A 246 -87.56 26.23 -27.65
N GLU A 247 -88.34 25.14 -27.69
CA GLU A 247 -88.01 23.89 -28.39
C GLU A 247 -87.84 24.11 -29.91
N VAL A 248 -86.76 23.61 -30.51
CA VAL A 248 -86.83 22.80 -31.75
C VAL A 248 -85.57 21.92 -31.95
N GLY A 249 -85.79 20.61 -32.17
CA GLY A 249 -85.28 19.92 -33.38
C GLY A 249 -83.87 19.30 -33.39
N ALA A 250 -83.82 17.96 -33.31
CA ALA A 250 -82.70 17.04 -33.56
C ALA A 250 -82.12 17.08 -35.00
N GLY A 251 -80.98 16.49 -35.42
CA GLY A 251 -79.96 15.52 -34.94
C GLY A 251 -78.81 15.53 -36.01
N SER A 252 -77.63 14.88 -35.94
CA SER A 252 -77.30 13.49 -35.58
C SER A 252 -75.77 13.22 -35.70
N GLN A 253 -75.23 12.43 -34.75
CA GLN A 253 -74.17 11.38 -34.78
C GLN A 253 -72.74 11.68 -35.31
N GLY A 254 -71.63 11.13 -34.78
CA GLY A 254 -71.35 10.06 -33.78
C GLY A 254 -69.87 10.18 -33.32
N SER A 255 -69.23 9.33 -32.51
CA SER A 255 -69.53 8.00 -31.94
C SER A 255 -68.42 7.61 -30.90
N SER A 256 -68.83 7.09 -29.74
CA SER A 256 -68.24 5.99 -28.92
C SER A 256 -66.86 6.15 -28.19
N PRO A 257 -66.47 5.25 -27.25
CA PRO A 257 -67.00 4.98 -25.88
C PRO A 257 -65.88 4.98 -24.78
N PRO A 258 -66.16 4.68 -23.47
CA PRO A 258 -65.31 5.03 -22.30
C PRO A 258 -64.40 3.89 -21.78
N PRO A 259 -63.46 4.09 -20.81
CA PRO A 259 -63.79 3.82 -19.39
C PRO A 259 -62.96 4.52 -18.27
N GLN A 260 -63.65 4.77 -17.14
CA GLN A 260 -63.32 4.59 -15.70
C GLN A 260 -62.03 5.08 -14.98
N PRO A 261 -62.11 5.29 -13.63
CA PRO A 261 -61.18 6.09 -12.84
C PRO A 261 -60.21 5.29 -11.95
N GLY A 262 -59.03 5.87 -11.69
CA GLY A 262 -58.21 5.63 -10.50
C GLY A 262 -56.77 5.15 -10.76
N ALA A 263 -55.80 5.94 -10.32
CA ALA A 263 -54.69 5.55 -9.43
C ALA A 263 -53.56 6.61 -9.43
N HIS A 264 -53.19 7.02 -8.22
CA HIS A 264 -51.84 7.37 -7.74
C HIS A 264 -50.68 7.39 -8.77
N LEU A 265 -49.82 8.41 -8.71
CA LEU A 265 -48.38 8.29 -8.43
C LEU A 265 -47.66 9.66 -8.43
N SER A 266 -46.59 9.71 -7.63
CA SER A 266 -45.76 10.84 -7.21
C SER A 266 -44.87 11.50 -8.30
N PRO A 267 -44.22 12.64 -8.01
CA PRO A 267 -43.40 13.40 -8.95
C PRO A 267 -41.98 12.85 -9.06
N GLY A 268 -41.47 12.70 -10.29
CA GLY A 268 -40.09 12.34 -10.57
C GLY A 268 -39.68 12.62 -12.02
N ASP A 269 -38.48 13.16 -12.16
CA ASP A 269 -37.63 13.21 -13.36
C ASP A 269 -37.95 14.20 -14.49
N LEU A 270 -37.50 15.45 -14.30
CA LEU A 270 -37.13 16.33 -15.42
C LEU A 270 -35.66 16.08 -15.77
N ARG A 271 -35.45 15.33 -16.86
CA ARG A 271 -34.16 15.18 -17.53
C ARG A 271 -34.11 16.12 -18.73
N ALA A 272 -32.97 16.80 -18.81
CA ALA A 272 -32.47 17.77 -19.80
C ALA A 272 -33.00 17.68 -21.24
N HIS A 273 -33.25 18.86 -21.81
CA HIS A 273 -33.09 19.15 -23.25
C HIS A 273 -32.43 20.53 -23.42
N GLU A 274 -31.32 20.55 -24.17
CA GLU A 274 -30.58 21.74 -24.64
C GLU A 274 -31.44 22.68 -25.51
N PRO A 275 -31.14 23.99 -25.54
CA PRO A 275 -31.57 24.87 -26.62
C PRO A 275 -30.43 25.16 -27.63
N PRO A 276 -30.76 25.56 -28.87
CA PRO A 276 -29.81 25.66 -29.98
C PRO A 276 -29.12 27.02 -30.09
N SER A 277 -27.95 26.99 -30.75
CA SER A 277 -27.14 28.13 -31.20
C SER A 277 -27.88 29.09 -32.13
N ALA A 278 -27.59 30.39 -31.99
CA ALA A 278 -27.75 31.38 -33.04
C ALA A 278 -26.54 32.33 -33.08
N HIS A 279 -25.97 32.45 -34.27
CA HIS A 279 -24.92 33.41 -34.64
C HIS A 279 -25.50 34.81 -34.86
N ALA A 280 -24.80 35.86 -34.39
CA ALA A 280 -24.68 37.14 -35.09
C ALA A 280 -23.54 38.00 -34.50
N ALA A 281 -22.84 38.70 -35.40
CA ALA A 281 -21.59 39.44 -35.26
C ALA A 281 -21.76 40.78 -34.50
N ALA A 282 -20.80 41.13 -33.61
CA ALA A 282 -19.68 42.09 -33.80
C ALA A 282 -20.07 43.58 -33.75
N ASP A 283 -19.64 44.28 -32.69
CA ASP A 283 -18.82 45.52 -32.79
C ASP A 283 -18.09 45.83 -31.46
N ASP A 284 -17.15 46.75 -31.56
CA ASP A 284 -15.84 46.98 -30.89
C ASP A 284 -15.78 47.60 -29.47
N GLN A 285 -14.56 47.55 -28.89
CA GLN A 285 -13.97 48.24 -27.70
C GLN A 285 -14.23 47.59 -26.33
N GLY A 286 -13.27 47.28 -25.44
CA GLY A 286 -11.84 47.56 -25.32
C GLY A 286 -11.46 47.36 -23.82
N GLU A 287 -10.24 46.90 -23.54
CA GLU A 287 -9.58 46.82 -22.21
C GLU A 287 -9.84 45.61 -21.28
N GLY A 288 -8.95 44.62 -21.40
CA GLY A 288 -7.96 44.31 -20.35
C GLY A 288 -8.42 43.75 -18.99
N ARG A 289 -8.44 42.42 -18.87
CA ARG A 289 -7.72 41.63 -17.83
C ARG A 289 -8.03 40.14 -17.99
N SER A 290 -7.01 39.36 -18.35
CA SER A 290 -7.07 37.91 -18.48
C SER A 290 -6.72 37.21 -17.15
N PHE A 291 -7.66 36.47 -16.59
CA PHE A 291 -7.42 35.28 -15.76
C PHE A 291 -8.30 34.16 -16.33
N PRO A 292 -7.78 32.94 -16.58
CA PRO A 292 -8.65 31.80 -16.74
C PRO A 292 -8.93 31.16 -15.37
N ALA A 293 -10.22 31.04 -15.07
CA ALA A 293 -10.73 30.05 -14.14
C ALA A 293 -10.56 28.64 -14.73
N THR A 294 -10.25 27.65 -13.90
CA THR A 294 -11.16 26.53 -13.58
C THR A 294 -10.38 25.40 -12.88
N LEU A 295 -10.36 25.50 -11.55
CA LEU A 295 -10.33 24.33 -10.68
C LEU A 295 -11.63 23.56 -10.88
N ARG A 296 -11.51 22.29 -11.30
CA ARG A 296 -12.55 21.28 -11.04
C ARG A 296 -12.43 20.85 -9.58
N LEU A 297 -13.48 21.08 -8.79
CA LEU A 297 -13.63 20.52 -7.46
C LEU A 297 -14.79 19.52 -7.44
N ARG A 298 -14.49 18.24 -7.16
CA ARG A 298 -15.29 17.26 -6.38
C ARG A 298 -14.44 15.97 -6.29
N ALA A 299 -13.70 15.70 -5.22
CA ALA A 299 -14.04 15.28 -3.85
C ALA A 299 -14.05 13.75 -3.65
N ALA A 300 -13.26 13.29 -2.68
CA ALA A 300 -13.59 12.25 -1.70
C ALA A 300 -12.72 12.48 -0.43
N PRO A 301 -13.23 12.28 0.80
CA PRO A 301 -12.43 12.43 2.02
C PRO A 301 -11.46 11.24 2.12
N ARG A 302 -10.16 11.51 2.24
CA ARG A 302 -9.18 10.47 2.59
C ARG A 302 -9.18 10.27 4.10
N GLU A 303 -9.41 9.04 4.53
CA GLU A 303 -9.21 8.56 5.89
C GLU A 303 -7.75 8.77 6.35
N PRO A 304 -7.50 8.89 7.67
CA PRO A 304 -6.14 9.06 8.19
C PRO A 304 -5.31 7.81 7.89
N HIS A 305 -4.29 7.97 7.03
CA HIS A 305 -3.32 6.93 6.71
C HIS A 305 -2.52 6.55 7.96
N ASN A 306 -2.74 5.31 8.41
CA ASN A 306 -1.95 4.63 9.42
C ASN A 306 -0.58 4.26 8.80
N TRP A 307 0.52 4.80 9.32
CA TRP A 307 1.87 4.56 8.79
C TRP A 307 2.34 3.13 9.10
N ALA A 308 2.35 2.28 8.08
CA ALA A 308 3.11 1.03 8.08
C ALA A 308 4.52 1.31 7.54
N ILE A 309 5.52 1.18 8.40
CA ILE A 309 6.95 1.21 8.07
C ILE A 309 7.28 0.04 7.11
N PRO A 310 8.20 0.20 6.13
CA PRO A 310 8.59 -0.88 5.22
C PRO A 310 9.22 -2.05 5.97
N HIS A 311 8.51 -3.18 6.03
CA HIS A 311 9.10 -4.44 6.45
C HIS A 311 10.09 -4.92 5.38
N TRP A 312 11.33 -5.15 5.80
CA TRP A 312 12.29 -5.94 5.03
C TRP A 312 11.73 -7.37 4.87
N ALA A 313 11.19 -7.66 3.68
CA ALA A 313 10.86 -9.02 3.32
C ALA A 313 12.12 -9.70 2.78
N THR A 314 12.62 -10.69 3.54
CA THR A 314 13.57 -11.70 3.06
C THR A 314 12.98 -12.36 1.80
N VAL A 315 13.60 -12.11 0.65
CA VAL A 315 13.20 -12.72 -0.62
C VAL A 315 13.54 -14.21 -0.56
N SER A 316 12.53 -15.05 -0.38
CA SER A 316 12.57 -16.48 -0.70
C SER A 316 11.80 -16.70 -2.00
N PRO A 317 12.38 -17.30 -3.05
CA PRO A 317 11.68 -17.45 -4.32
C PRO A 317 10.66 -18.59 -4.23
N SER A 318 9.38 -18.26 -4.40
CA SER A 318 8.30 -19.25 -4.55
C SER A 318 8.00 -19.45 -6.04
N CYS A 319 8.05 -20.72 -6.48
CA CYS A 319 7.68 -21.16 -7.83
C CYS A 319 6.17 -20.96 -8.11
N PRO A 320 5.77 -20.64 -9.35
CA PRO A 320 4.37 -20.65 -9.76
C PRO A 320 3.86 -22.08 -10.02
N PHE A 321 2.78 -22.46 -9.35
CA PHE A 321 1.99 -23.66 -9.65
C PHE A 321 1.15 -23.42 -10.91
N THR A 322 1.28 -24.34 -11.87
CA THR A 322 0.44 -24.44 -13.07
C THR A 322 -0.87 -25.16 -12.71
N GLY A 323 -2.01 -24.52 -12.97
CA GLY A 323 -3.32 -25.18 -12.96
C GLY A 323 -3.44 -26.14 -14.14
N LYS A 324 -3.87 -27.39 -13.88
CA LYS A 324 -4.15 -28.41 -14.89
C LYS A 324 -5.66 -28.43 -15.19
N CYS A 325 -6.05 -28.24 -16.45
CA CYS A 325 -7.34 -28.72 -16.97
C CYS A 325 -7.25 -30.23 -17.31
N PRO A 326 -8.35 -30.99 -17.22
CA PRO A 326 -8.38 -32.41 -17.60
C PRO A 326 -8.41 -32.60 -19.14
N PRO A 327 -7.92 -33.74 -19.68
CA PRO A 327 -7.88 -34.00 -21.13
C PRO A 327 -9.19 -34.63 -21.65
N ALA A 328 -9.54 -34.32 -22.90
CA ALA A 328 -10.57 -35.00 -23.69
C ALA A 328 -10.00 -36.26 -24.39
N PRO A 329 -10.82 -37.25 -24.77
CA PRO A 329 -10.37 -38.57 -25.27
C PRO A 329 -9.93 -38.55 -26.74
N PRO A 330 -9.18 -39.57 -27.23
CA PRO A 330 -8.60 -39.56 -28.58
C PRO A 330 -9.54 -40.17 -29.64
N LEU A 331 -9.44 -39.69 -30.88
CA LEU A 331 -9.90 -40.42 -32.07
C LEU A 331 -8.79 -40.54 -33.13
N PRO A 332 -8.82 -41.60 -33.97
CA PRO A 332 -7.63 -42.16 -34.60
C PRO A 332 -7.48 -41.81 -36.10
N GLY A 333 -6.21 -41.68 -36.53
CA GLY A 333 -5.73 -42.04 -37.87
C GLY A 333 -5.88 -41.02 -39.00
N ALA A 334 -4.75 -40.52 -39.50
CA ALA A 334 -4.41 -40.48 -40.93
C ALA A 334 -3.00 -39.88 -41.15
N SER A 335 -2.22 -40.54 -42.01
CA SER A 335 -0.87 -40.18 -42.47
C SER A 335 -0.88 -38.97 -43.45
N PRO A 336 0.28 -38.42 -43.85
CA PRO A 336 0.41 -37.02 -44.26
C PRO A 336 0.06 -36.81 -45.74
N SER A 337 -0.44 -35.62 -46.07
CA SER A 337 -0.48 -35.13 -47.45
C SER A 337 0.23 -33.79 -47.56
N ILE A 338 1.16 -33.74 -48.50
CA ILE A 338 1.96 -32.60 -48.91
C ILE A 338 1.02 -31.58 -49.60
N ALA A 339 0.98 -30.36 -49.09
CA ALA A 339 0.46 -29.20 -49.81
C ALA A 339 1.58 -28.15 -49.92
N LEU A 340 2.02 -27.92 -51.15
CA LEU A 340 2.90 -26.82 -51.53
C LEU A 340 2.11 -25.51 -51.45
N THR A 341 2.62 -24.54 -50.69
CA THR A 341 2.21 -23.14 -50.83
C THR A 341 3.41 -22.24 -50.64
N VAL A 342 3.59 -21.38 -51.64
CA VAL A 342 4.68 -20.44 -51.83
C VAL A 342 4.59 -19.31 -50.79
N GLY A 343 5.74 -18.96 -50.20
CA GLY A 343 6.05 -17.58 -49.81
C GLY A 343 5.43 -17.02 -48.52
N LEU A 344 5.69 -17.65 -47.37
CA LEU A 344 5.80 -16.97 -46.06
C LEU A 344 6.84 -17.75 -45.25
N SER A 345 7.87 -17.08 -44.71
CA SER A 345 8.87 -17.69 -43.82
C SER A 345 8.19 -18.20 -42.56
N ALA A 346 7.69 -19.43 -42.59
CA ALA A 346 7.04 -20.07 -41.47
C ALA A 346 8.08 -20.36 -40.39
N ILE A 347 8.03 -19.59 -39.30
CA ILE A 347 8.86 -19.78 -38.11
C ILE A 347 8.56 -21.18 -37.54
N ARG A 348 9.44 -22.14 -37.80
CA ARG A 348 9.35 -23.50 -37.25
C ARG A 348 9.43 -23.42 -35.72
N ILE A 349 8.40 -23.90 -35.03
CA ILE A 349 8.47 -24.14 -33.58
C ILE A 349 9.58 -25.17 -33.35
N LYS A 350 10.73 -24.74 -32.81
CA LYS A 350 11.90 -25.60 -32.57
C LYS A 350 11.57 -26.63 -31.47
N LYS A 351 12.03 -27.87 -31.64
CA LYS A 351 11.79 -28.94 -30.67
C LYS A 351 12.61 -28.67 -29.40
N PRO A 352 12.05 -28.90 -28.19
CA PRO A 352 12.80 -28.72 -26.96
C PRO A 352 13.98 -29.71 -26.91
N ILE A 353 15.17 -29.20 -26.61
CA ILE A 353 16.39 -30.00 -26.43
C ILE A 353 16.22 -30.86 -25.17
N LYS A 354 16.48 -32.15 -25.28
CA LYS A 354 16.46 -33.07 -24.13
C LYS A 354 17.83 -33.05 -23.46
N THR A 355 17.87 -32.74 -22.17
CA THR A 355 19.10 -32.81 -21.36
C THR A 355 19.07 -34.02 -20.43
N LYS A 356 20.24 -34.59 -20.14
CA LYS A 356 20.44 -35.70 -19.18
C LYS A 356 20.37 -35.20 -17.74
N PHE A 357 20.88 -34.00 -17.47
CA PHE A 357 20.82 -33.37 -16.14
C PHE A 357 19.91 -32.14 -16.12
N ARG A 358 19.31 -31.88 -14.96
CA ARG A 358 18.55 -30.65 -14.70
C ARG A 358 19.52 -29.48 -14.57
N LEU A 359 19.48 -28.57 -15.54
CA LEU A 359 20.30 -27.37 -15.57
C LEU A 359 19.60 -26.18 -14.86
N PRO A 360 20.35 -25.17 -14.41
CA PRO A 360 19.82 -23.93 -13.88
C PRO A 360 18.84 -23.31 -14.88
N VAL A 361 17.68 -22.87 -14.38
CA VAL A 361 16.74 -22.11 -15.19
C VAL A 361 17.35 -20.74 -15.45
N PHE A 362 17.50 -20.41 -16.73
CA PHE A 362 17.93 -19.08 -17.13
C PHE A 362 16.74 -18.13 -17.04
N ASN A 363 16.83 -17.09 -16.20
CA ASN A 363 15.73 -16.16 -15.94
C ASN A 363 15.63 -15.09 -17.03
N TRP A 364 15.43 -15.53 -18.27
CA TRP A 364 15.21 -14.68 -19.42
C TRP A 364 13.74 -14.64 -19.82
N THR A 365 13.32 -13.54 -20.45
CA THR A 365 12.02 -13.45 -21.08
C THR A 365 12.17 -13.82 -22.55
N ALA A 366 11.80 -15.05 -22.91
CA ALA A 366 11.88 -15.51 -24.29
C ALA A 366 10.89 -14.74 -25.19
N LEU A 367 11.34 -14.35 -26.38
CA LEU A 367 10.48 -13.74 -27.39
C LEU A 367 9.44 -14.76 -27.87
N LYS A 368 8.18 -14.33 -28.00
CA LYS A 368 7.13 -15.17 -28.60
C LYS A 368 7.43 -15.38 -30.08
N PRO A 369 7.04 -16.51 -30.71
CA PRO A 369 7.31 -16.78 -32.13
C PRO A 369 6.94 -15.63 -33.08
N ASN A 370 5.83 -14.93 -32.79
CA ASN A 370 5.34 -13.81 -33.59
C ASN A 370 6.22 -12.53 -33.48
N GLN A 371 7.13 -12.47 -32.51
CA GLN A 371 8.05 -11.36 -32.26
C GLN A 371 9.46 -11.62 -32.84
N ILE A 372 9.70 -12.81 -33.40
CA ILE A 372 11.04 -13.22 -33.88
C ILE A 372 11.28 -12.75 -35.33
N SER A 373 10.22 -12.64 -36.14
CA SER A 373 10.33 -12.22 -37.55
C SER A 373 10.96 -10.84 -37.68
N GLY A 374 12.05 -10.72 -38.43
CA GLY A 374 12.77 -9.46 -38.65
C GLY A 374 13.77 -9.08 -37.55
N THR A 375 14.05 -9.99 -36.62
CA THR A 375 15.10 -9.82 -35.61
C THR A 375 16.33 -10.65 -35.98
N VAL A 376 17.49 -10.35 -35.39
CA VAL A 376 18.71 -11.17 -35.57
C VAL A 376 18.47 -12.66 -35.24
N PHE A 377 17.50 -12.96 -34.36
CA PHE A 377 17.16 -14.32 -33.96
C PHE A 377 16.44 -15.13 -35.04
N SER A 378 15.94 -14.52 -36.14
CA SER A 378 15.35 -15.28 -37.26
C SER A 378 16.38 -15.95 -38.15
N GLU A 379 17.63 -15.47 -38.13
CA GLU A 379 18.72 -15.96 -38.97
C GLU A 379 19.67 -16.92 -38.23
N LEU A 380 19.45 -17.13 -36.93
CA LEU A 380 20.28 -18.02 -36.11
C LEU A 380 19.89 -19.49 -36.31
N ASP A 381 20.89 -20.26 -36.72
CA ASP A 381 20.81 -21.71 -36.87
C ASP A 381 21.33 -22.43 -35.62
N ASP A 382 20.40 -22.85 -34.77
CA ASP A 382 20.71 -23.56 -33.52
C ASP A 382 21.28 -24.95 -33.78
N GLU A 383 21.00 -25.58 -34.94
CA GLU A 383 21.49 -26.95 -35.24
C GLU A 383 23.00 -26.95 -35.41
N ARG A 384 23.54 -25.97 -36.13
CA ARG A 384 24.99 -25.78 -36.29
C ARG A 384 25.69 -25.50 -34.96
N VAL A 385 25.07 -24.71 -34.08
CA VAL A 385 25.62 -24.39 -32.75
C VAL A 385 25.64 -25.64 -31.85
N LEU A 386 24.62 -26.49 -31.95
CA LEU A 386 24.54 -27.74 -31.19
C LEU A 386 25.54 -28.80 -31.66
N GLU A 387 25.94 -28.80 -32.94
CA GLU A 387 26.99 -29.69 -33.45
C GLU A 387 28.39 -29.30 -32.94
N ASP A 388 28.65 -27.99 -32.79
CA ASP A 388 29.95 -27.47 -32.34
C ASP A 388 30.13 -27.52 -30.80
N LEU A 389 29.03 -27.66 -30.04
CA LEU A 389 29.03 -27.66 -28.58
C LEU A 389 29.07 -29.08 -27.99
N ASP A 390 30.06 -29.34 -27.12
CA ASP A 390 30.10 -30.53 -26.28
C ASP A 390 29.04 -30.45 -25.16
N LEU A 391 27.83 -30.93 -25.48
CA LEU A 391 26.68 -30.93 -24.59
C LEU A 391 26.89 -31.80 -23.35
N GLU A 392 27.66 -32.90 -23.44
CA GLU A 392 27.87 -33.80 -22.31
C GLU A 392 28.72 -33.12 -21.23
N ARG A 393 29.82 -32.48 -21.63
CA ARG A 393 30.66 -31.70 -20.71
C ARG A 393 29.93 -30.47 -20.17
N PHE A 394 29.17 -29.78 -21.02
CA PHE A 394 28.39 -28.62 -20.60
C PHE A 394 27.37 -29.00 -19.51
N GLU A 395 26.61 -30.06 -19.72
CA GLU A 395 25.62 -30.51 -18.74
C GLU A 395 26.25 -30.96 -17.43
N GLU A 396 27.42 -31.59 -17.48
CA GLU A 396 28.12 -32.04 -16.27
C GLU A 396 28.61 -30.86 -15.41
N LEU A 397 29.11 -29.79 -16.04
CA LEU A 397 29.59 -28.59 -15.37
C LEU A 397 28.46 -27.76 -14.76
N PHE A 398 27.32 -27.68 -15.46
CA PHE A 398 26.22 -26.81 -15.07
C PHE A 398 25.06 -27.53 -14.37
N LYS A 399 25.13 -28.84 -14.09
CA LYS A 399 24.06 -29.56 -13.39
C LYS A 399 23.72 -28.95 -12.01
N THR A 400 22.43 -28.86 -11.71
CA THR A 400 21.97 -28.42 -10.39
C THR A 400 22.14 -29.53 -9.34
N LYS A 401 22.31 -29.14 -8.06
CA LYS A 401 22.38 -30.08 -6.93
C LYS A 401 21.08 -30.87 -6.72
N ALA A 402 19.96 -30.34 -7.20
CA ALA A 402 18.65 -30.97 -7.15
C ALA A 402 18.36 -31.72 -8.47
N GLN A 403 19.14 -32.77 -8.73
CA GLN A 403 18.72 -33.78 -9.71
C GLN A 403 17.53 -34.51 -9.09
N GLY A 404 16.35 -34.35 -9.70
CA GLY A 404 15.21 -35.21 -9.34
C GLY A 404 15.56 -36.68 -9.58
N PRO A 405 14.74 -37.64 -9.10
CA PRO A 405 14.96 -39.04 -9.43
C PRO A 405 15.09 -39.18 -10.96
N ALA A 406 16.13 -39.89 -11.40
CA ALA A 406 16.46 -40.07 -12.81
C ALA A 406 15.21 -40.54 -13.56
N LEU A 407 14.91 -39.90 -14.69
CA LEU A 407 13.85 -40.34 -15.59
C LEU A 407 14.33 -41.61 -16.32
N ASP A 408 14.35 -42.73 -15.61
CA ASP A 408 14.38 -44.04 -16.25
C ASP A 408 12.95 -44.49 -16.52
N LEU A 409 12.68 -44.76 -17.80
CA LEU A 409 11.52 -45.51 -18.25
C LEU A 409 11.57 -46.91 -17.63
N VAL A 410 10.37 -47.43 -17.32
CA VAL A 410 10.01 -48.82 -16.99
C VAL A 410 9.82 -49.15 -15.49
N CYS A 411 8.52 -49.26 -15.15
CA CYS A 411 7.89 -50.10 -14.11
C CYS A 411 7.86 -49.65 -12.62
N ALA A 412 6.60 -49.45 -12.19
CA ALA A 412 5.98 -49.90 -10.94
C ALA A 412 6.12 -49.09 -9.61
N LYS A 413 4.95 -48.50 -9.30
CA LYS A 413 4.14 -48.67 -8.08
C LYS A 413 4.50 -47.90 -6.80
N ASN A 414 3.53 -47.05 -6.46
CA ASN A 414 2.97 -46.83 -5.13
C ASN A 414 3.91 -46.25 -4.07
N LYS A 415 3.95 -44.92 -4.02
CA LYS A 415 3.94 -44.20 -2.74
C LYS A 415 3.17 -42.89 -2.91
N ALA A 416 1.86 -42.97 -2.69
CA ALA A 416 1.03 -41.80 -2.49
C ALA A 416 1.43 -41.16 -1.15
N SER A 417 2.14 -40.03 -1.20
CA SER A 417 2.14 -39.10 -0.08
C SER A 417 0.71 -38.62 0.11
N GLN A 418 0.19 -38.78 1.33
CA GLN A 418 -1.16 -38.37 1.70
C GLN A 418 -1.35 -36.88 1.36
N LYS A 419 -2.16 -36.61 0.35
CA LYS A 419 -2.60 -35.26 -0.01
C LYS A 419 -3.64 -34.88 1.05
N ALA A 420 -3.28 -34.01 1.99
CA ALA A 420 -4.25 -33.45 2.95
C ALA A 420 -5.42 -32.85 2.16
N ALA A 421 -6.65 -33.15 2.60
CA ALA A 421 -7.87 -32.63 1.97
C ALA A 421 -7.81 -31.09 1.89
N SER A 422 -8.17 -30.52 0.75
CA SER A 422 -8.22 -29.07 0.57
C SER A 422 -9.35 -28.50 1.44
N LYS A 423 -9.00 -27.94 2.60
CA LYS A 423 -9.93 -27.20 3.45
C LYS A 423 -10.44 -25.96 2.71
N VAL A 424 -11.70 -25.60 2.94
CA VAL A 424 -12.36 -24.40 2.39
C VAL A 424 -11.89 -23.18 3.18
N THR A 425 -11.39 -22.15 2.49
CA THR A 425 -10.99 -20.87 3.10
C THR A 425 -11.92 -19.77 2.60
N LEU A 426 -12.51 -19.00 3.53
CA LEU A 426 -13.41 -17.88 3.22
C LEU A 426 -12.71 -16.53 3.41
N LEU A 427 -11.70 -16.49 4.27
CA LEU A 427 -10.79 -15.36 4.42
C LEU A 427 -9.90 -15.17 3.18
N GLU A 428 -9.50 -13.92 2.93
CA GLU A 428 -8.48 -13.62 1.93
C GLU A 428 -7.15 -14.29 2.32
N ALA A 429 -6.38 -14.75 1.32
CA ALA A 429 -5.23 -15.62 1.51
C ALA A 429 -4.13 -15.01 2.40
N ASN A 430 -3.81 -13.72 2.23
CA ASN A 430 -2.82 -13.05 3.06
C ASN A 430 -3.35 -12.81 4.48
N ARG A 431 -4.64 -12.47 4.62
CA ARG A 431 -5.30 -12.31 5.92
C ARG A 431 -5.30 -13.61 6.72
N ALA A 432 -5.68 -14.73 6.10
CA ALA A 432 -5.62 -16.06 6.70
C ALA A 432 -4.19 -16.42 7.11
N LYS A 433 -3.21 -16.23 6.23
CA LYS A 433 -1.79 -16.49 6.52
C LYS A 433 -1.27 -15.67 7.70
N ASN A 434 -1.56 -14.37 7.75
CA ASN A 434 -1.12 -13.49 8.84
C ASN A 434 -1.79 -13.86 10.17
N LEU A 435 -3.07 -14.25 10.14
CA LEU A 435 -3.77 -14.74 11.31
C LEU A 435 -3.16 -16.06 11.80
N ALA A 436 -2.86 -17.01 10.90
CA ALA A 436 -2.21 -18.27 11.24
C ALA A 436 -0.85 -18.06 11.94
N ILE A 437 -0.04 -17.11 11.46
CA ILE A 437 1.25 -16.76 12.07
C ILE A 437 1.03 -16.21 13.49
N THR A 438 0.07 -15.28 13.66
CA THR A 438 -0.29 -14.72 14.96
C THR A 438 -0.74 -15.81 15.93
N LEU A 439 -1.68 -16.66 15.54
CA LEU A 439 -2.21 -17.75 16.38
C LEU A 439 -1.13 -18.77 16.75
N ARG A 440 -0.22 -19.09 15.82
CA ARG A 440 0.92 -19.98 16.09
C ARG A 440 1.87 -19.39 17.13
N LYS A 441 2.08 -18.08 17.13
CA LYS A 441 2.88 -17.38 18.16
C LYS A 441 2.20 -17.41 19.53
N ALA A 442 0.87 -17.41 19.57
CA ALA A 442 0.09 -17.50 20.81
C ALA A 442 0.23 -18.86 21.50
N GLY A 443 0.34 -19.95 20.72
CA GLY A 443 0.41 -21.32 21.23
C GLY A 443 -0.82 -21.76 22.02
N ARG A 444 -1.98 -21.10 21.80
CA ARG A 444 -3.24 -21.32 22.52
C ARG A 444 -4.33 -21.73 21.56
N SER A 445 -5.27 -22.54 22.04
CA SER A 445 -6.44 -22.94 21.28
C SER A 445 -7.43 -21.79 21.12
N THR A 446 -8.27 -21.86 20.08
CA THR A 446 -9.30 -20.85 19.83
C THR A 446 -10.23 -20.67 21.03
N ASP A 447 -10.63 -21.77 21.67
CA ASP A 447 -11.54 -21.70 22.81
C ASP A 447 -10.88 -21.05 24.04
N GLU A 448 -9.58 -21.28 24.26
CA GLU A 448 -8.81 -20.61 25.33
C GLU A 448 -8.73 -19.10 25.09
N ILE A 449 -8.45 -18.68 23.85
CA ILE A 449 -8.39 -17.27 23.47
C ILE A 449 -9.77 -16.61 23.70
N CYS A 450 -10.85 -17.22 23.20
CA CYS A 450 -12.19 -16.67 23.37
C CYS A 450 -12.63 -16.61 24.84
N ARG A 451 -12.30 -17.63 25.65
CA ARG A 451 -12.57 -17.63 27.09
C ARG A 451 -11.78 -16.57 27.84
N ALA A 452 -10.49 -16.40 27.52
CA ALA A 452 -9.66 -15.37 28.12
C ALA A 452 -10.21 -13.97 27.85
N ILE A 453 -10.74 -13.72 26.64
CA ILE A 453 -11.39 -12.45 26.29
C ILE A 453 -12.71 -12.27 27.07
N HIS A 454 -13.46 -13.35 27.28
CA HIS A 454 -14.70 -13.28 28.04
C HIS A 454 -14.48 -12.94 29.53
N THR A 455 -13.36 -13.41 30.08
CA THR A 455 -12.98 -13.31 31.50
C THR A 455 -11.95 -12.21 31.80
N PHE A 456 -11.49 -11.46 30.77
CA PHE A 456 -10.44 -10.45 30.87
C PHE A 456 -9.12 -10.99 31.46
N ASP A 457 -8.78 -12.24 31.15
CA ASP A 457 -7.59 -12.91 31.69
C ASP A 457 -6.31 -12.55 30.92
N LEU A 458 -5.55 -11.61 31.47
CA LEU A 458 -4.25 -11.18 30.94
C LEU A 458 -3.09 -12.15 31.21
N ALA A 459 -3.26 -13.12 32.13
CA ALA A 459 -2.26 -14.16 32.35
C ALA A 459 -2.32 -15.19 31.22
N THR A 460 -3.53 -15.58 30.83
CA THR A 460 -3.72 -16.42 29.65
C THR A 460 -3.56 -15.61 28.37
N LEU A 461 -3.92 -14.33 28.29
CA LEU A 461 -3.79 -13.55 27.05
C LEU A 461 -2.96 -12.27 27.28
N PRO A 462 -1.62 -12.33 27.12
CA PRO A 462 -0.76 -11.17 27.38
C PRO A 462 -1.10 -9.96 26.50
N VAL A 463 -0.84 -8.75 27.01
CA VAL A 463 -1.20 -7.49 26.34
C VAL A 463 -0.63 -7.35 24.92
N ASP A 464 0.63 -7.71 24.71
CA ASP A 464 1.26 -7.74 23.38
C ASP A 464 0.46 -8.56 22.37
N PHE A 465 -0.11 -9.68 22.84
CA PHE A 465 -0.90 -10.57 22.01
C PHE A 465 -2.31 -10.02 21.80
N VAL A 466 -2.92 -9.40 22.82
CA VAL A 466 -4.20 -8.69 22.68
C VAL A 466 -4.09 -7.61 21.58
N GLU A 467 -3.02 -6.81 21.60
CA GLU A 467 -2.76 -5.78 20.57
C GLU A 467 -2.50 -6.37 19.19
N CYS A 468 -1.82 -7.51 19.10
CA CYS A 468 -1.68 -8.24 17.84
C CYS A 468 -3.06 -8.68 17.32
N LEU A 469 -3.90 -9.24 18.19
CA LEU A 469 -5.19 -9.80 17.82
C LEU A 469 -6.23 -8.72 17.49
N MET A 470 -6.12 -7.51 18.03
CA MET A 470 -6.93 -6.36 17.65
C MET A 470 -6.82 -6.00 16.15
N ARG A 471 -5.68 -6.29 15.50
CA ARG A 471 -5.52 -6.10 14.04
C ARG A 471 -6.33 -7.09 13.21
N PHE A 472 -6.83 -8.16 13.84
CA PHE A 472 -7.62 -9.22 13.22
C PHE A 472 -9.08 -9.19 13.69
N LEU A 473 -9.59 -8.06 14.19
CA LEU A 473 -11.02 -7.90 14.42
C LEU A 473 -11.79 -8.23 13.13
N PRO A 474 -12.83 -9.09 13.20
CA PRO A 474 -13.58 -9.50 12.02
C PRO A 474 -14.26 -8.29 11.37
N THR A 475 -14.16 -8.17 10.04
CA THR A 475 -14.93 -7.14 9.31
C THR A 475 -16.38 -7.56 9.13
N GLU A 476 -17.29 -6.61 8.92
CA GLU A 476 -18.72 -6.93 8.70
C GLU A 476 -18.94 -7.88 7.52
N ALA A 477 -18.13 -7.74 6.46
CA ALA A 477 -18.16 -8.61 5.29
C ALA A 477 -17.75 -10.06 5.64
N GLU A 478 -16.70 -10.23 6.44
CA GLU A 478 -16.22 -11.53 6.90
C GLU A 478 -17.23 -12.20 7.83
N VAL A 479 -17.78 -11.46 8.78
CA VAL A 479 -18.83 -11.96 9.68
C VAL A 479 -20.04 -12.42 8.89
N LYS A 480 -20.44 -11.67 7.86
CA LYS A 480 -21.56 -12.05 6.98
C LYS A 480 -21.26 -13.33 6.19
N ALA A 481 -20.05 -13.46 5.62
CA ALA A 481 -19.64 -14.66 4.89
C ALA A 481 -19.59 -15.91 5.78
N LEU A 482 -18.99 -15.79 6.97
CA LEU A 482 -18.87 -16.88 7.94
C LEU A 482 -20.23 -17.30 8.51
N ARG A 483 -21.11 -16.34 8.84
CA ARG A 483 -22.48 -16.63 9.30
C ARG A 483 -23.36 -17.24 8.21
N GLN A 484 -23.17 -16.84 6.95
CA GLN A 484 -23.88 -17.45 5.83
C GLN A 484 -23.45 -18.91 5.64
N TYR A 485 -22.14 -19.20 5.74
CA TYR A 485 -21.63 -20.56 5.69
C TYR A 485 -22.18 -21.45 6.82
N GLU A 486 -22.26 -20.90 8.04
CA GLU A 486 -22.88 -21.58 9.19
C GLU A 486 -24.39 -21.81 8.99
N ARG A 487 -25.10 -20.81 8.47
CA ARG A 487 -26.55 -20.88 8.19
C ARG A 487 -26.88 -21.94 7.13
N GLU A 488 -26.02 -22.11 6.14
CA GLU A 488 -26.14 -23.11 5.08
C GLU A 488 -25.88 -24.55 5.57
N ARG A 489 -25.61 -24.75 6.88
CA ARG A 489 -25.33 -26.05 7.52
C ARG A 489 -24.20 -26.84 6.84
N LYS A 490 -23.22 -26.13 6.28
CA LYS A 490 -22.03 -26.74 5.72
C LYS A 490 -21.13 -27.28 6.84
N PRO A 491 -20.38 -28.38 6.62
CA PRO A 491 -19.52 -28.96 7.64
C PRO A 491 -18.45 -27.96 8.11
N LEU A 492 -18.42 -27.64 9.40
CA LEU A 492 -17.45 -26.68 9.96
C LEU A 492 -16.04 -27.27 10.04
N GLU A 493 -15.92 -28.60 9.96
CA GLU A 493 -14.68 -29.36 9.91
C GLU A 493 -13.95 -29.21 8.57
N GLU A 494 -14.66 -28.80 7.51
CA GLU A 494 -14.09 -28.53 6.20
C GLU A 494 -13.47 -27.14 6.09
N LEU A 495 -13.78 -26.23 7.01
CA LEU A 495 -13.17 -24.90 7.06
C LEU A 495 -11.69 -24.98 7.46
N ALA A 496 -10.88 -24.07 6.94
CA ALA A 496 -9.53 -23.86 7.42
C ALA A 496 -9.56 -23.46 8.91
N ASP A 497 -8.47 -23.75 9.62
CA ASP A 497 -8.42 -23.58 11.07
C ASP A 497 -8.54 -22.09 11.44
N GLU A 498 -8.07 -21.21 10.55
CA GLU A 498 -8.16 -19.75 10.64
C GLU A 498 -9.61 -19.23 10.47
N ASP A 499 -10.37 -19.78 9.52
CA ASP A 499 -11.79 -19.43 9.33
C ASP A 499 -12.64 -19.90 10.52
N ARG A 500 -12.33 -21.09 11.06
CA ARG A 500 -12.99 -21.60 12.27
C ARG A 500 -12.68 -20.72 13.48
N PHE A 501 -11.43 -20.25 13.60
CA PHE A 501 -11.06 -19.24 14.58
C PHE A 501 -11.90 -17.97 14.41
N MET A 502 -11.95 -17.41 13.21
CA MET A 502 -12.64 -16.14 12.96
C MET A 502 -14.15 -16.24 13.24
N LEU A 503 -14.77 -17.39 12.93
CA LEU A 503 -16.17 -17.65 13.25
C LEU A 503 -16.41 -17.61 14.77
N GLN A 504 -15.61 -18.32 15.57
CA GLN A 504 -15.74 -18.32 17.03
C GLN A 504 -15.39 -16.95 17.64
N PHE A 505 -14.36 -16.29 17.11
CA PHE A 505 -13.94 -14.96 17.54
C PHE A 505 -15.05 -13.92 17.32
N SER A 506 -15.74 -13.97 16.16
CA SER A 506 -16.87 -13.08 15.86
C SER A 506 -18.12 -13.29 16.72
N LYS A 507 -18.21 -14.42 17.44
CA LYS A 507 -19.32 -14.71 18.37
C LYS A 507 -19.11 -14.10 19.75
N VAL A 508 -17.91 -13.58 20.04
CA VAL A 508 -17.64 -12.91 21.30
C VAL A 508 -18.42 -11.59 21.35
N GLU A 509 -19.30 -11.47 22.35
CA GLU A 509 -20.14 -10.29 22.52
C GLU A 509 -19.30 -9.04 22.84
N ARG A 510 -19.58 -7.93 22.15
CA ARG A 510 -18.85 -6.65 22.31
C ARG A 510 -17.33 -6.82 22.18
N LEU A 511 -16.91 -7.68 21.24
CA LEU A 511 -15.51 -8.04 21.02
C LEU A 511 -14.59 -6.81 20.93
N PRO A 512 -14.86 -5.77 20.10
CA PRO A 512 -13.97 -4.61 20.00
C PRO A 512 -13.78 -3.91 21.35
N GLN A 513 -14.85 -3.74 22.12
CA GLN A 513 -14.81 -3.09 23.43
C GLN A 513 -14.06 -3.95 24.46
N ARG A 514 -14.28 -5.26 24.47
CA ARG A 514 -13.56 -6.18 25.38
C ARG A 514 -12.05 -6.17 25.11
N MET A 515 -11.67 -6.21 23.83
CA MET A 515 -10.26 -6.14 23.43
C MET A 515 -9.62 -4.81 23.83
N ALA A 516 -10.31 -3.69 23.62
CA ALA A 516 -9.83 -2.37 24.03
C ALA A 516 -9.65 -2.25 25.56
N ILE A 517 -10.58 -2.80 26.35
CA ILE A 517 -10.48 -2.84 27.81
C ILE A 517 -9.29 -3.71 28.25
N MET A 518 -9.10 -4.89 27.65
CA MET A 518 -7.95 -5.75 27.98
C MET A 518 -6.62 -5.06 27.66
N ALA A 519 -6.51 -4.40 26.51
CA ALA A 519 -5.31 -3.63 26.15
C ALA A 519 -5.05 -2.50 27.17
N PHE A 520 -6.10 -1.76 27.54
CA PHE A 520 -6.00 -0.72 28.56
C PHE A 520 -5.55 -1.25 29.93
N LEU A 521 -6.16 -2.35 30.40
CA LEU A 521 -5.81 -2.98 31.68
C LEU A 521 -4.35 -3.47 31.69
N GLY A 522 -3.89 -4.05 30.59
CA GLY A 522 -2.50 -4.53 30.46
C GLY A 522 -1.48 -3.40 30.48
N ASN A 523 -1.79 -2.27 29.83
CA ASN A 523 -0.89 -1.12 29.72
C ASN A 523 -1.05 -0.11 30.88
N PHE A 524 -2.01 -0.32 31.79
CA PHE A 524 -2.35 0.68 32.82
C PHE A 524 -1.17 1.05 33.73
N ALA A 525 -0.40 0.05 34.20
CA ALA A 525 0.73 0.29 35.10
C ALA A 525 1.86 1.07 34.41
N GLU A 526 2.18 0.73 33.16
CA GLU A 526 3.20 1.41 32.36
C GLU A 526 2.77 2.84 32.02
N ASN A 527 1.51 3.01 31.61
CA ASN A 527 0.93 4.34 31.35
C ASN A 527 0.95 5.20 32.61
N LEU A 528 0.58 4.65 33.77
CA LEU A 528 0.64 5.38 35.03
C LEU A 528 2.08 5.76 35.40
N GLN A 529 3.04 4.86 35.20
CA GLN A 529 4.46 5.16 35.45
C GLN A 529 4.98 6.28 34.53
N MET A 530 4.64 6.24 33.24
CA MET A 530 5.00 7.27 32.27
C MET A 530 4.38 8.63 32.61
N LEU A 531 3.10 8.64 33.02
CA LEU A 531 2.37 9.85 33.37
C LEU A 531 2.70 10.36 34.78
N THR A 532 3.30 9.53 35.63
CA THR A 532 3.71 9.95 36.97
C THR A 532 4.95 10.85 36.87
N PRO A 533 4.87 12.11 37.32
CA PRO A 533 6.00 13.03 37.21
C PRO A 533 7.21 12.51 37.99
N VAL A 534 8.33 12.37 37.28
CA VAL A 534 9.61 11.99 37.89
C VAL A 534 10.12 13.20 38.67
N ARG A 535 10.20 13.09 40.00
CA ARG A 535 10.87 14.11 40.83
C ARG A 535 12.35 14.11 40.47
N SER A 536 12.78 15.13 39.74
CA SER A 536 14.19 15.47 39.54
C SER A 536 14.85 15.69 40.91
N ARG A 537 15.83 14.86 41.24
CA ARG A 537 16.78 15.12 42.32
C ARG A 537 18.07 15.68 41.75
#